data_AF-A0AAW5L7X3-F1
#
_entry.id   AF-A0AAW5L7X3-F1
#
_cell.length_a   1.000
_cell.length_b   1.000
_cell.length_c   1.000
_cell.angle_alpha   90.00
_cell.angle_beta   90.00
_cell.angle_gamma   90.00
#
_symmetry.space_group_name_H-M   'P 1'
#
loop_
_entity.id
_entity.type
_entity.pdbx_description
1 polymer ?
#
loop_
_entity_poly.entity_id
_entity_poly.type
_entity_poly.pdbx_seq_one_letter_code
_entity_poly.pdbx_strand_id
1 'polypeptide(L)'
;MSVQVVSKEEITKLLQDWYQEMRVQHVFKAGQLKKDIDSKIDKMEESQDILMYYSLLDFRYKMLTGNFEQGLISLGNLDKMDAVLKYYYHFFTFIYATEVGNYSDAKKHYELAEKLLIAVPDEAEKAEFNYRVSLFHYYLSQPLLAIHYATKAQEFFSKNKGYEVKTGACKNTLGMSCITLGQFELAEEYLISALDTFTKADEHASILKVR
;
A
#
# COMPACT_ATOMS: atom_id res chain seq x y z
N MET A 1 9.05 39.10 9.65
CA MET A 1 8.98 37.63 9.84
C MET A 1 9.33 36.99 8.53
N SER A 2 10.50 36.36 8.41
CA SER A 2 10.88 35.61 7.22
C SER A 2 10.04 34.33 7.18
N VAL A 3 9.04 34.28 6.29
CA VAL A 3 8.35 33.02 5.98
C VAL A 3 9.41 32.09 5.40
N GLN A 4 9.76 31.04 6.13
CA GLN A 4 10.73 30.06 5.69
C GLN A 4 10.08 29.30 4.52
N VAL A 5 10.47 29.64 3.29
CA VAL A 5 10.00 28.95 2.09
C VAL A 5 10.51 27.51 2.15
N VAL A 6 9.60 26.54 2.20
CA VAL A 6 9.95 25.11 2.19
C VAL A 6 10.44 24.76 0.78
N SER A 7 11.59 24.10 0.68
CA SER A 7 12.12 23.72 -0.63
C SER A 7 11.36 22.54 -1.22
N LYS A 8 11.34 22.46 -2.55
CA LYS A 8 10.75 21.34 -3.31
C LYS A 8 11.32 19.98 -2.88
N GLU A 9 12.63 19.95 -2.62
CA GLU A 9 13.36 18.76 -2.21
C GLU A 9 12.96 18.31 -0.80
N GLU A 10 12.80 19.25 0.14
CA GLU A 10 12.39 18.95 1.52
C GLU A 10 10.99 18.31 1.55
N ILE A 11 10.01 18.91 0.86
CA ILE A 11 8.66 18.38 0.87
C ILE A 11 8.58 17.03 0.15
N THR A 12 9.35 16.85 -0.93
CA THR A 12 9.38 15.60 -1.69
C THR A 12 9.90 14.46 -0.81
N LYS A 13 10.95 14.73 -0.03
CA LYS A 13 11.47 13.78 0.95
C LYS A 13 10.44 13.46 2.03
N LEU A 14 9.75 14.46 2.58
CA LEU A 14 8.70 14.23 3.57
C LEU A 14 7.57 13.36 3.02
N LEU A 15 7.16 13.57 1.78
CA LEU A 15 6.14 12.75 1.12
C LEU A 15 6.62 11.30 0.92
N GLN A 16 7.89 11.09 0.54
CA GLN A 16 8.49 9.76 0.42
C GLN A 16 8.56 9.04 1.78
N ASP A 17 9.03 9.73 2.82
CA ASP A 17 9.09 9.20 4.19
C ASP A 17 7.68 8.85 4.68
N TRP A 18 6.69 9.71 4.40
CA TRP A 18 5.30 9.46 4.76
C TRP A 18 4.75 8.22 4.08
N TYR A 19 5.00 8.05 2.78
CA TYR A 19 4.58 6.86 2.05
C TYR A 19 5.26 5.60 2.55
N GLN A 20 6.55 5.66 2.89
CA GLN A 20 7.27 4.53 3.45
C GLN A 20 6.65 4.08 4.78
N GLU A 21 6.36 5.01 5.69
CA GLU A 21 5.70 4.71 6.97
C GLU A 21 4.30 4.09 6.77
N MET A 22 3.53 4.53 5.75
CA MET A 22 2.27 3.88 5.39
C MET A 22 2.45 2.45 4.91
N ARG A 23 3.51 2.19 4.12
CA ARG A 23 3.79 0.86 3.56
C ARG A 23 4.19 -0.11 4.65
N VAL A 24 4.96 0.31 5.65
CA VAL A 24 5.32 -0.57 6.78
C VAL A 24 4.27 -0.60 7.90
N GLN A 25 3.08 -0.03 7.67
CA GLN A 25 1.93 -0.02 8.59
C GLN A 25 2.13 0.81 9.87
N HIS A 26 3.11 1.72 9.92
CA HIS A 26 3.31 2.59 11.09
C HIS A 26 2.29 3.75 11.14
N VAL A 27 1.03 3.44 11.46
CA VAL A 27 -0.11 4.39 11.41
C VAL A 27 0.15 5.65 12.24
N PHE A 28 0.69 5.51 13.45
CA PHE A 28 0.95 6.64 14.35
C PHE A 28 1.98 7.62 13.75
N LYS A 29 3.11 7.10 13.25
CA LYS A 29 4.17 7.91 12.63
C LYS A 29 3.68 8.55 11.33
N ALA A 30 2.94 7.81 10.51
CA ALA A 30 2.33 8.35 9.30
C ALA A 30 1.37 9.52 9.63
N GLY A 31 0.63 9.44 10.74
CA GLY A 31 -0.20 10.55 11.23
C GLY A 31 0.60 11.77 11.70
N GLN A 32 1.78 11.57 12.29
CA GLN A 32 2.67 12.68 12.66
C GLN A 32 3.25 13.38 11.42
N LEU A 33 3.74 12.60 10.44
CA LEU A 33 4.26 13.12 9.18
C LEU A 33 3.19 13.88 8.39
N LYS A 34 1.96 13.36 8.36
CA LYS A 34 0.83 14.06 7.73
C LYS A 34 0.66 15.47 8.30
N LYS A 35 0.66 15.63 9.63
CA LYS A 35 0.50 16.94 10.27
C LYS A 35 1.63 17.91 9.89
N ASP A 36 2.86 17.43 9.80
CA ASP A 36 3.99 18.26 9.37
C ASP A 36 3.84 18.69 7.90
N ILE A 37 3.52 17.74 7.01
CA ILE A 37 3.29 17.99 5.58
C ILE A 37 2.15 18.99 5.37
N ASP A 38 1.00 18.78 6.01
CA ASP A 38 -0.16 19.67 5.91
C ASP A 38 0.19 21.11 6.33
N SER A 39 1.09 21.29 7.31
CA SER A 39 1.53 22.61 7.77
C SER A 39 2.51 23.33 6.84
N LYS A 40 3.11 22.59 5.90
CA LYS A 40 4.16 23.03 4.97
C LYS A 40 3.69 23.16 3.53
N ILE A 41 2.75 22.31 3.10
CA ILE A 41 2.35 22.18 1.70
C ILE A 41 1.71 23.47 1.15
N ASP A 42 0.96 24.21 1.97
CA ASP A 42 0.34 25.49 1.60
C ASP A 42 1.34 26.65 1.49
N LYS A 43 2.57 26.47 1.98
CA LYS A 43 3.62 27.51 2.02
C LYS A 43 4.66 27.36 0.91
N MET A 44 4.51 26.39 0.02
CA MET A 44 5.43 26.13 -1.08
C MET A 44 5.02 26.94 -2.33
N GLU A 45 6.00 27.26 -3.17
CA GLU A 45 5.71 27.66 -4.55
C GLU A 45 4.94 26.54 -5.28
N GLU A 46 3.89 26.89 -6.02
CA GLU A 46 2.99 25.93 -6.66
C GLU A 46 3.75 24.94 -7.56
N SER A 47 3.85 23.68 -7.13
CA SER A 47 4.28 22.57 -7.99
C SER A 47 3.13 21.58 -8.12
N GLN A 48 2.52 21.57 -9.30
CA GLN A 48 1.35 20.74 -9.60
C GLN A 48 1.62 19.26 -9.30
N ASP A 49 2.79 18.73 -9.67
CA ASP A 49 3.16 17.32 -9.45
C ASP A 49 3.23 16.95 -7.96
N ILE A 50 3.73 17.85 -7.11
CA ILE A 50 3.81 17.63 -5.67
C ILE A 50 2.43 17.63 -5.03
N LEU A 51 1.57 18.56 -5.44
CA LEU A 51 0.18 18.60 -4.96
C LEU A 51 -0.58 17.34 -5.39
N MET A 52 -0.33 16.84 -6.60
CA MET A 52 -0.91 15.60 -7.10
C MET A 52 -0.37 14.40 -6.33
N TYR A 53 0.94 14.33 -6.07
CA TYR A 53 1.53 13.26 -5.28
C TYR A 53 1.00 13.25 -3.85
N TYR A 54 0.94 14.41 -3.20
CA TYR A 54 0.33 14.56 -1.88
C TYR A 54 -1.13 14.10 -1.87
N SER A 55 -1.93 14.47 -2.86
CA SER A 55 -3.34 14.05 -2.95
C SER A 55 -3.49 12.53 -3.08
N LEU A 56 -2.61 11.88 -3.85
CA LEU A 56 -2.55 10.43 -3.96
C LEU A 56 -2.18 9.77 -2.63
N LEU A 57 -1.18 10.31 -1.93
CA LEU A 57 -0.76 9.79 -0.63
C LEU A 57 -1.81 10.02 0.46
N ASP A 58 -2.50 11.15 0.46
CA ASP A 58 -3.62 11.41 1.37
C ASP A 58 -4.76 10.43 1.17
N PHE A 59 -5.09 10.12 -0.09
CA PHE A 59 -6.04 9.06 -0.40
C PHE A 59 -5.57 7.69 0.12
N ARG A 60 -4.29 7.36 -0.07
CA ARG A 60 -3.70 6.13 0.47
C ARG A 60 -3.70 6.08 2.00
N TYR A 61 -3.47 7.21 2.66
CA TYR A 61 -3.49 7.33 4.11
C TYR A 61 -4.90 7.16 4.67
N LYS A 62 -5.92 7.75 4.03
CA LYS A 62 -7.33 7.55 4.40
C LYS A 62 -7.69 6.06 4.42
N MET A 63 -7.30 5.31 3.38
CA MET A 63 -7.46 3.85 3.35
C MET A 63 -6.73 3.14 4.50
N LEU A 64 -5.49 3.56 4.83
CA LEU A 64 -4.74 2.99 5.96
C LEU A 64 -5.49 3.15 7.29
N THR A 65 -6.11 4.31 7.49
CA THR A 65 -6.88 4.63 8.70
C THR A 65 -8.32 4.10 8.70
N GLY A 66 -8.72 3.36 7.67
CA GLY A 66 -10.06 2.80 7.54
C GLY A 66 -11.13 3.76 7.03
N ASN A 67 -10.75 4.96 6.56
CA ASN A 67 -11.67 5.90 5.94
C ASN A 67 -11.81 5.59 4.45
N PHE A 68 -12.89 4.87 4.11
CA PHE A 68 -13.25 4.49 2.74
C PHE A 68 -14.50 5.23 2.23
N GLU A 69 -14.98 6.27 2.93
CA GLU A 69 -16.23 6.95 2.59
C GLU A 69 -16.18 7.70 1.25
N GLN A 70 -14.98 8.10 0.83
CA GLN A 70 -14.76 8.86 -0.39
C GLN A 70 -13.68 8.19 -1.24
N GLY A 71 -14.05 7.83 -2.48
CA GLY A 71 -13.09 7.40 -3.49
C GLY A 71 -12.12 8.51 -3.86
N LEU A 72 -11.09 8.18 -4.64
CA LEU A 72 -10.12 9.16 -5.11
C LEU A 72 -10.85 10.22 -5.95
N ILE A 73 -10.79 11.48 -5.51
CA ILE A 73 -11.30 12.60 -6.30
C ILE A 73 -10.54 12.61 -7.63
N SER A 74 -11.25 12.84 -8.73
CA SER A 74 -10.64 12.89 -10.07
C SER A 74 -9.48 13.90 -10.08
N LEU A 75 -8.25 13.37 -10.17
CA LEU A 75 -7.02 14.17 -10.17
C LEU A 75 -6.78 14.75 -11.56
N GLY A 76 -7.46 15.84 -11.90
CA GLY A 76 -7.19 16.64 -13.09
C GLY A 76 -7.00 15.82 -14.39
N ASN A 77 -6.17 16.33 -15.31
CA ASN A 77 -5.86 15.62 -16.54
C ASN A 77 -4.71 14.62 -16.32
N LEU A 78 -5.04 13.32 -16.31
CA LEU A 78 -4.07 12.22 -16.21
C LEU A 78 -2.97 12.31 -17.27
N ASP A 79 -3.23 12.85 -18.46
CA ASP A 79 -2.24 12.91 -19.54
C ASP A 79 -1.00 13.73 -19.17
N LYS A 80 -1.17 14.74 -18.30
CA LYS A 80 -0.08 15.59 -17.82
C LYS A 80 0.78 14.94 -16.74
N MET A 81 0.34 13.83 -16.16
CA MET A 81 1.12 13.10 -15.16
C MET A 81 2.27 12.34 -15.82
N ASP A 82 3.40 12.30 -15.11
CA ASP A 82 4.47 11.37 -15.43
C ASP A 82 4.03 9.90 -15.20
N ALA A 83 4.88 8.96 -15.62
CA ALA A 83 4.57 7.53 -15.52
C ALA A 83 4.43 7.04 -14.07
N VAL A 84 5.16 7.64 -13.12
CA VAL A 84 5.18 7.23 -11.71
C VAL A 84 3.92 7.71 -10.99
N LEU A 85 3.48 8.94 -11.24
CA LEU A 85 2.21 9.46 -10.74
C LEU A 85 1.01 8.71 -11.33
N LYS A 86 1.06 8.37 -12.62
CA LYS A 86 0.04 7.50 -13.25
C LYS A 86 0.01 6.13 -12.59
N TYR A 87 1.18 5.54 -12.31
CA TYR A 87 1.27 4.28 -11.59
C TYR A 87 0.57 4.39 -10.22
N TYR A 88 0.92 5.38 -9.39
CA TYR A 88 0.30 5.55 -8.07
C TYR A 88 -1.20 5.83 -8.14
N TYR A 89 -1.65 6.60 -9.11
CA TYR A 89 -3.08 6.80 -9.37
C TYR A 89 -3.80 5.48 -9.61
N HIS A 90 -3.31 4.68 -10.56
CA HIS A 90 -3.94 3.40 -10.87
C HIS A 90 -3.79 2.41 -9.71
N PHE A 91 -2.63 2.34 -9.07
CA PHE A 91 -2.37 1.43 -7.97
C PHE A 91 -3.25 1.72 -6.75
N PHE A 92 -3.37 2.97 -6.32
CA PHE A 92 -4.21 3.31 -5.18
C PHE A 92 -5.70 3.17 -5.50
N THR A 93 -6.11 3.47 -6.73
CA THR A 93 -7.49 3.19 -7.16
C THR A 93 -7.78 1.69 -7.16
N PHE A 94 -6.83 0.86 -7.60
CA PHE A 94 -6.92 -0.60 -7.53
C PHE A 94 -7.08 -1.10 -6.08
N ILE A 95 -6.26 -0.60 -5.15
CA ILE A 95 -6.36 -0.95 -3.73
C ILE A 95 -7.75 -0.57 -3.22
N TYR A 96 -8.19 0.67 -3.42
CA TYR A 96 -9.49 1.14 -2.98
C TYR A 96 -10.63 0.28 -3.53
N ALA A 97 -10.66 0.07 -4.86
CA ALA A 97 -11.68 -0.72 -5.54
C ALA A 97 -11.73 -2.17 -5.01
N THR A 98 -10.58 -2.73 -4.65
CA THR A 98 -10.48 -4.06 -4.02
C THR A 98 -11.12 -4.05 -2.63
N GLU A 99 -10.77 -3.09 -1.78
CA GLU A 99 -11.27 -3.01 -0.40
C GLU A 99 -12.78 -2.73 -0.32
N VAL A 100 -13.35 -1.98 -1.29
CA VAL A 100 -14.81 -1.75 -1.37
C VAL A 100 -15.56 -2.83 -2.18
N GLY A 101 -14.87 -3.87 -2.65
CA GLY A 101 -15.47 -4.99 -3.36
C GLY A 101 -15.86 -4.73 -4.83
N ASN A 102 -15.40 -3.62 -5.43
CA ASN A 102 -15.59 -3.34 -6.85
C ASN A 102 -14.51 -4.02 -7.70
N TYR A 103 -14.58 -5.34 -7.82
CA TYR A 103 -13.53 -6.14 -8.47
C TYR A 103 -13.38 -5.88 -9.98
N SER A 104 -14.43 -5.40 -10.65
CA SER A 104 -14.36 -5.03 -12.08
C SER A 104 -13.44 -3.83 -12.29
N ASP A 105 -13.62 -2.78 -11.49
CA ASP A 105 -12.78 -1.59 -11.55
C ASP A 105 -11.37 -1.86 -11.00
N ALA A 106 -11.28 -2.67 -9.93
CA ALA A 106 -10.00 -3.14 -9.40
C ALA A 106 -9.17 -3.83 -10.50
N LYS A 107 -9.77 -4.75 -11.27
CA LYS A 107 -9.07 -5.44 -12.37
C LYS A 107 -8.52 -4.46 -13.41
N LYS A 108 -9.35 -3.51 -13.87
CA LYS A 108 -8.93 -2.48 -14.84
C LYS A 108 -7.74 -1.68 -14.33
N HIS A 109 -7.80 -1.22 -13.09
CA HIS A 109 -6.74 -0.40 -12.50
C HIS A 109 -5.48 -1.21 -12.17
N TYR A 110 -5.62 -2.47 -11.78
CA TYR A 110 -4.51 -3.42 -11.65
C TYR A 110 -3.74 -3.56 -12.96
N GLU A 111 -4.40 -3.85 -14.07
CA GLU A 111 -3.75 -4.05 -15.38
C GLU A 111 -3.03 -2.79 -15.89
N LEU A 112 -3.57 -1.60 -15.58
CA LEU A 112 -2.93 -0.33 -15.92
C LEU A 112 -1.72 -0.04 -15.03
N ALA A 113 -1.83 -0.27 -13.73
CA ALA A 113 -0.71 -0.11 -12.79
C ALA A 113 0.42 -1.10 -13.10
N GLU A 114 0.12 -2.35 -13.44
CA GLU A 114 1.12 -3.37 -13.79
C GLU A 114 1.99 -2.95 -14.98
N LYS A 115 1.38 -2.39 -16.03
CA LYS A 115 2.10 -1.87 -17.21
C LYS A 115 3.03 -0.71 -16.87
N LEU A 116 2.65 0.11 -15.89
CA LEU A 116 3.42 1.29 -15.46
C LEU A 116 4.46 0.96 -14.39
N LEU A 117 4.36 -0.21 -13.73
CA LEU A 117 5.28 -0.62 -12.67
C LEU A 117 6.74 -0.69 -13.15
N ILE A 118 6.99 -0.89 -14.45
CA ILE A 118 8.34 -0.84 -15.05
C ILE A 118 9.03 0.51 -14.86
N ALA A 119 8.26 1.61 -14.70
CA ALA A 119 8.79 2.94 -14.45
C ALA A 119 9.17 3.17 -12.98
N VAL A 120 8.85 2.24 -12.08
CA VAL A 120 9.10 2.35 -10.63
C VAL A 120 10.36 1.55 -10.28
N PRO A 121 11.47 2.21 -9.90
CA PRO A 121 12.72 1.52 -9.57
C PRO A 121 12.71 0.90 -8.16
N ASP A 122 11.81 1.33 -7.27
CA ASP A 122 11.75 0.84 -5.89
C ASP A 122 11.25 -0.62 -5.85
N GLU A 123 12.15 -1.56 -5.56
CA GLU A 123 11.83 -2.98 -5.38
C GLU A 123 10.84 -3.21 -4.24
N ALA A 124 10.87 -2.36 -3.23
CA ALA A 124 9.96 -2.48 -2.11
C ALA A 124 8.53 -2.11 -2.55
N GLU A 125 8.36 -1.17 -3.47
CA GLU A 125 7.08 -0.82 -4.08
C GLU A 125 6.56 -1.96 -4.98
N LYS A 126 7.44 -2.63 -5.72
CA LYS A 126 7.08 -3.85 -6.48
C LYS A 126 6.61 -4.97 -5.56
N ALA A 127 7.23 -5.13 -4.38
CA ALA A 127 6.78 -6.10 -3.37
C ALA A 127 5.39 -5.73 -2.81
N GLU A 128 5.13 -4.43 -2.54
CA GLU A 128 3.81 -3.95 -2.13
C GLU A 128 2.76 -4.21 -3.21
N PHE A 129 3.10 -3.97 -4.48
CA PHE A 129 2.24 -4.28 -5.62
C PHE A 129 1.85 -5.77 -5.65
N ASN A 130 2.83 -6.66 -5.60
CA ASN A 130 2.59 -8.11 -5.57
C ASN A 130 1.72 -8.51 -4.36
N TYR A 131 1.96 -7.95 -3.18
CA TYR A 131 1.14 -8.23 -2.02
C TYR A 131 -0.33 -7.81 -2.22
N ARG A 132 -0.58 -6.63 -2.79
CA ARG A 132 -1.95 -6.18 -3.07
C ARG A 132 -2.65 -7.01 -4.14
N VAL A 133 -1.92 -7.44 -5.18
CA VAL A 133 -2.44 -8.39 -6.19
C VAL A 133 -2.74 -9.75 -5.55
N SER A 134 -1.95 -10.20 -4.58
CA SER A 134 -2.25 -11.44 -3.85
C SER A 134 -3.58 -11.38 -3.10
N LEU A 135 -3.86 -10.26 -2.42
CA LEU A 135 -5.14 -10.04 -1.72
C LEU A 135 -6.31 -9.98 -2.70
N PHE A 136 -6.14 -9.30 -3.83
CA PHE A 136 -7.16 -9.24 -4.88
C PHE A 136 -7.54 -10.64 -5.39
N HIS A 137 -6.56 -11.48 -5.71
CA HIS A 137 -6.81 -12.86 -6.14
C HIS A 137 -7.38 -13.73 -5.01
N TYR A 138 -6.98 -13.50 -3.76
CA TYR A 138 -7.58 -14.16 -2.62
C TYR A 138 -9.08 -13.85 -2.52
N TYR A 139 -9.47 -12.57 -2.60
CA TYR A 139 -10.89 -12.17 -2.56
C TYR A 139 -11.71 -12.69 -3.75
N LEU A 140 -11.07 -12.91 -4.90
CA LEU A 140 -11.68 -13.58 -6.06
C LEU A 140 -11.75 -15.12 -5.93
N SER A 141 -11.34 -15.70 -4.80
CA SER A 141 -11.26 -17.14 -4.60
C SER A 141 -10.36 -17.84 -5.64
N GLN A 142 -9.24 -17.19 -5.99
CA GLN A 142 -8.21 -17.71 -6.91
C GLN A 142 -6.93 -18.03 -6.13
N PRO A 143 -6.94 -19.09 -5.29
CA PRO A 143 -5.90 -19.33 -4.30
C PRO A 143 -4.51 -19.58 -4.91
N LEU A 144 -4.41 -20.18 -6.09
CA LEU A 144 -3.11 -20.41 -6.74
C LEU A 144 -2.44 -19.09 -7.15
N LEU A 145 -3.22 -18.12 -7.65
CA LEU A 145 -2.69 -16.80 -7.99
C LEU A 145 -2.39 -15.99 -6.73
N ALA A 146 -3.24 -16.08 -5.71
CA ALA A 146 -2.98 -15.47 -4.41
C ALA A 146 -1.65 -15.95 -3.82
N ILE A 147 -1.41 -17.27 -3.81
CA ILE A 147 -0.15 -17.86 -3.33
C ILE A 147 1.04 -17.37 -4.16
N HIS A 148 0.95 -17.41 -5.49
CA HIS A 148 2.04 -16.98 -6.37
C HIS A 148 2.49 -15.54 -6.07
N TYR A 149 1.55 -14.61 -5.97
CA TYR A 149 1.84 -13.20 -5.72
C TYR A 149 2.24 -12.94 -4.27
N ALA A 150 1.65 -13.63 -3.28
CA ALA A 150 2.03 -13.51 -1.88
C ALA A 150 3.48 -14.00 -1.65
N THR A 151 3.88 -15.10 -2.27
CA THR A 151 5.26 -15.62 -2.21
C THR A 151 6.25 -14.62 -2.81
N LYS A 152 5.96 -14.05 -3.99
CA LYS A 152 6.81 -13.01 -4.59
C LYS A 152 7.01 -11.81 -3.68
N ALA A 153 5.94 -11.31 -3.06
CA ALA A 153 6.04 -10.21 -2.11
C ALA A 153 6.86 -10.59 -0.86
N GLN A 154 6.62 -11.79 -0.33
CA GLN A 154 7.32 -12.31 0.84
C GLN A 154 8.82 -12.49 0.60
N GLU A 155 9.25 -12.90 -0.60
CA GLU A 155 10.67 -13.04 -0.95
C GLU A 155 11.47 -11.76 -0.73
N PHE A 156 10.83 -10.61 -1.00
CA PHE A 156 11.42 -9.30 -0.71
C PHE A 156 11.28 -8.97 0.78
N PHE A 157 10.06 -8.98 1.33
CA PHE A 157 9.82 -8.50 2.70
C PHE A 157 10.60 -9.29 3.76
N SER A 158 10.71 -10.61 3.63
CA SER A 158 11.40 -11.46 4.60
C SER A 158 12.92 -11.22 4.67
N LYS A 159 13.51 -10.62 3.63
CA LYS A 159 14.96 -10.35 3.55
C LYS A 159 15.32 -8.93 4.00
N ASN A 160 14.34 -8.05 4.20
CA ASN A 160 14.54 -6.64 4.47
C ASN A 160 13.99 -6.24 5.85
N LYS A 161 14.84 -5.63 6.68
CA LYS A 161 14.45 -5.16 8.02
C LYS A 161 13.38 -4.07 7.93
N GLY A 162 12.44 -4.05 8.87
CA GLY A 162 11.33 -3.09 8.90
C GLY A 162 10.10 -3.55 8.11
N TYR A 163 10.13 -4.71 7.47
CA TYR A 163 9.00 -5.32 6.75
C TYR A 163 8.46 -6.58 7.46
N GLU A 164 8.67 -6.70 8.76
CA GLU A 164 8.23 -7.85 9.54
C GLU A 164 6.70 -7.99 9.49
N VAL A 165 5.96 -6.91 9.74
CA VAL A 165 4.49 -6.88 9.64
C VAL A 165 4.03 -7.28 8.24
N LYS A 166 4.71 -6.80 7.19
CA LYS A 166 4.40 -7.19 5.81
C LYS A 166 4.69 -8.65 5.51
N THR A 167 5.75 -9.21 6.08
CA THR A 167 6.05 -10.64 6.03
C THR A 167 4.95 -11.46 6.70
N GLY A 168 4.50 -11.05 7.88
CA GLY A 168 3.35 -11.65 8.58
C GLY A 168 2.07 -11.57 7.75
N ALA A 169 1.82 -10.44 7.09
CA ALA A 169 0.67 -10.25 6.22
C ALA A 169 0.68 -11.16 4.98
N CYS A 170 1.84 -11.39 4.36
CA CYS A 170 1.97 -12.36 3.28
C CYS A 170 1.70 -13.78 3.78
N LYS A 171 2.23 -14.16 4.95
CA LYS A 171 1.96 -15.47 5.57
C LYS A 171 0.47 -15.66 5.86
N ASN A 172 -0.21 -14.61 6.34
CA ASN A 172 -1.66 -14.67 6.54
C ASN A 172 -2.39 -15.00 5.22
N THR A 173 -2.09 -14.29 4.13
CA THR A 173 -2.69 -14.56 2.81
C THR A 173 -2.38 -15.98 2.31
N LEU A 174 -1.16 -16.47 2.53
CA LEU A 174 -0.76 -17.84 2.19
C LEU A 174 -1.58 -18.85 2.97
N GLY A 175 -1.68 -18.69 4.29
CA GLY A 175 -2.47 -19.57 5.16
C GLY A 175 -3.95 -19.63 4.74
N MET A 176 -4.55 -18.46 4.48
CA MET A 176 -5.93 -18.38 3.99
C MET A 176 -6.15 -19.05 2.64
N SER A 177 -5.18 -18.91 1.73
CA SER A 177 -5.24 -19.57 0.43
C SER A 177 -5.09 -21.09 0.58
N CYS A 178 -4.25 -21.55 1.52
CA CYS A 178 -4.11 -22.97 1.86
C CYS A 178 -5.41 -23.57 2.43
N ILE A 179 -6.15 -22.84 3.26
CA ILE A 179 -7.49 -23.26 3.73
C ILE A 179 -8.42 -23.50 2.54
N THR A 180 -8.45 -22.56 1.58
CA THR A 180 -9.30 -22.67 0.39
C THR A 180 -8.96 -23.90 -0.47
N LEU A 181 -7.69 -24.35 -0.41
CA LEU A 181 -7.21 -25.55 -1.09
C LEU A 181 -7.32 -26.84 -0.24
N GLY A 182 -7.84 -26.77 0.99
CA GLY A 182 -7.93 -27.90 1.91
C GLY A 182 -6.57 -28.34 2.52
N GLN A 183 -5.54 -27.50 2.42
CA GLN A 183 -4.20 -27.76 2.94
C GLN A 183 -4.08 -27.24 4.39
N PHE A 184 -4.81 -27.89 5.31
CA PHE A 184 -5.01 -27.35 6.67
C PHE A 184 -3.73 -27.30 7.53
N GLU A 185 -2.86 -28.30 7.45
CA GLU A 185 -1.61 -28.32 8.20
C GLU A 185 -0.69 -27.16 7.80
N LEU A 186 -0.51 -26.97 6.48
CA LEU A 186 0.29 -25.86 5.96
C LEU A 186 -0.36 -24.50 6.26
N ALA A 187 -1.70 -24.44 6.24
CA ALA A 187 -2.41 -23.22 6.62
C ALA A 187 -2.13 -22.85 8.08
N GLU A 188 -2.18 -23.81 8.99
CA GLU A 188 -1.92 -23.60 10.42
C GLU A 188 -0.51 -23.05 10.66
N GLU A 189 0.52 -23.63 10.03
CA GLU A 189 1.89 -23.14 10.14
C GLU A 189 2.02 -21.66 9.73
N TYR A 190 1.42 -21.30 8.60
CA TYR A 190 1.44 -19.92 8.09
C TYR A 190 0.69 -18.95 9.02
N LEU A 191 -0.51 -19.33 9.48
CA LEU A 191 -1.34 -18.48 10.31
C LEU A 191 -0.75 -18.28 11.70
N ILE A 192 -0.19 -19.32 12.33
CA ILE A 192 0.53 -19.21 13.60
C ILE A 192 1.73 -18.26 13.44
N SER A 193 2.49 -18.40 12.36
CA SER A 193 3.64 -17.54 12.11
C SER A 193 3.24 -16.07 11.85
N ALA A 194 2.13 -15.84 11.16
CA ALA A 194 1.56 -14.50 10.99
C ALA A 194 1.12 -13.90 12.33
N LEU A 195 0.41 -14.68 13.15
CA LEU A 195 -0.08 -14.26 14.47
C LEU A 195 1.07 -13.89 15.42
N ASP A 196 2.11 -14.70 15.48
CA ASP A 196 3.32 -14.42 16.28
C ASP A 196 3.98 -13.11 15.85
N THR A 197 4.07 -12.88 14.53
CA THR A 197 4.63 -11.65 13.98
C THR A 197 3.81 -10.42 14.39
N PHE A 198 2.49 -10.47 14.24
CA PHE A 198 1.62 -9.34 14.61
C PHE A 198 1.58 -9.10 16.12
N THR A 199 1.66 -10.15 16.93
CA THR A 199 1.72 -10.05 18.39
C THR A 199 3.00 -9.36 18.84
N LYS A 200 4.15 -9.72 18.26
CA LYS A 200 5.44 -9.05 18.56
C LYS A 200 5.48 -7.60 18.12
N ALA A 201 4.73 -7.24 17.08
CA ALA A 201 4.66 -5.88 16.55
C ALA A 201 3.56 -5.01 17.20
N ASP A 202 2.78 -5.56 18.14
CA ASP A 202 1.63 -4.90 18.77
C ASP A 202 0.54 -4.45 17.76
N GLU A 203 0.42 -5.18 16.65
CA GLU A 203 -0.49 -4.88 15.54
C GLU A 203 -1.89 -5.46 15.79
N HIS A 204 -2.60 -4.95 16.80
CA HIS A 204 -3.90 -5.48 17.24
C HIS A 204 -4.94 -5.66 16.12
N ALA A 205 -5.03 -4.69 15.20
CA ALA A 205 -5.97 -4.76 14.08
C ALA A 205 -5.64 -5.93 13.13
N SER A 206 -4.34 -6.25 12.97
CA SER A 206 -3.89 -7.37 12.14
C SER A 206 -4.09 -8.72 12.84
N ILE A 207 -3.89 -8.78 14.17
CA ILE A 207 -4.18 -9.97 14.99
C ILE A 207 -5.63 -10.42 14.81
N LEU A 208 -6.58 -9.47 14.84
CA LEU A 208 -8.01 -9.79 14.67
C LEU A 208 -8.36 -10.36 13.30
N LYS A 209 -7.51 -10.14 12.29
CA LYS A 209 -7.70 -10.57 10.89
C LYS A 209 -7.03 -11.91 10.57
N VAL A 210 -6.25 -12.49 11.49
CA VAL A 210 -5.71 -13.84 11.32
C VAL A 210 -6.80 -14.85 11.65
N ARG A 211 -7.55 -15.31 10.63
CA ARG A 211 -8.64 -16.28 10.78
C ARG A 211 -8.89 -16.98 9.46
#